data_AF-A0A399ZNL7-F1
#
_entry.id   AF-A0A399ZNL7-F1
#
_cell.length_a   1.000
_cell.length_b   1.000
_cell.length_c   1.000
_cell.angle_alpha   90.00
_cell.angle_beta   90.00
_cell.angle_gamma   90.00
#
_symmetry.space_group_name_H-M   'P 1'
#
loop_
_entity.id
_entity.type
_entity.pdbx_description
1 polymer ?
#
loop_
_entity_poly.entity_id
_entity_poly.type
_entity_poly.pdbx_seq_one_letter_code
_entity_poly.pdbx_strand_id
1 'polypeptide(L)'
;MQVTPFGINYATRKLLLDPIQDTELAQALMDAYGDNRAALQDMQKAQRGAVVRGEARRETRDLGDPRSAGWTVLLNAQDPQRAQWLDAIQPLAALRGMKGDPLYYNGEQPYAWYDWVSNNYSPLDADRPFYILILGGPQQTPFLFQAFLATVAAVGRLDLDSPAAVRAYAEKIARLENAPAPVNQREAIFFATNHGAIAPNVYDPTYYSH
;
A
#
# COMPACT_ATOMS: atom_id res chain seq x y z
N MET A 1 34.32 1.48 4.57
CA MET A 1 33.38 0.33 4.52
C MET A 1 33.67 -0.41 3.23
N GLN A 2 33.33 -1.69 3.12
CA GLN A 2 33.57 -2.48 1.91
C GLN A 2 32.23 -2.69 1.19
N VAL A 3 32.19 -2.40 -0.11
CA VAL A 3 31.03 -2.70 -0.94
C VAL A 3 31.20 -4.12 -1.48
N THR A 4 30.28 -5.00 -1.11
CA THR A 4 30.22 -6.36 -1.66
C THR A 4 29.28 -6.33 -2.88
N PRO A 5 29.77 -6.64 -4.09
CA PRO A 5 28.91 -6.69 -5.27
C PRO A 5 27.99 -7.92 -5.23
N PHE A 6 26.72 -7.76 -5.61
CA PHE A 6 25.69 -8.80 -5.51
C PHE A 6 25.76 -9.88 -6.62
N GLY A 7 26.91 -10.03 -7.30
CA GLY A 7 27.07 -10.92 -8.43
C GLY A 7 27.90 -12.17 -8.08
N ILE A 8 27.35 -13.36 -8.29
CA ILE A 8 28.08 -14.65 -8.15
C ILE A 8 28.21 -15.28 -9.54
N ASN A 9 29.41 -15.71 -9.90
CA ASN A 9 29.64 -16.52 -11.08
C ASN A 9 29.13 -17.94 -10.81
N TYR A 10 28.09 -18.36 -11.52
CA TYR A 10 27.43 -19.64 -11.26
C TYR A 10 28.31 -20.86 -11.55
N ALA A 11 29.26 -20.76 -12.49
CA ALA A 11 30.16 -21.85 -12.86
C ALA A 11 31.31 -22.02 -11.84
N THR A 12 31.84 -20.92 -11.30
CA THR A 12 32.98 -20.96 -10.37
C THR A 12 32.59 -20.83 -8.90
N ARG A 13 31.31 -20.51 -8.61
CA ARG A 13 30.76 -20.23 -7.28
C ARG A 13 31.52 -19.15 -6.49
N LYS A 14 32.26 -18.30 -7.19
CA LYS A 14 32.96 -17.15 -6.61
C LYS A 14 32.19 -15.87 -6.95
N LEU A 15 32.41 -14.83 -6.18
CA LEU A 15 31.92 -13.49 -6.52
C LEU A 15 32.47 -13.09 -7.89
N LEU A 16 31.65 -12.39 -8.69
CA LEU A 16 32.07 -11.86 -9.99
C LEU A 16 33.14 -10.77 -9.84
N LEU A 17 33.17 -10.11 -8.69
CA LEU A 17 34.13 -9.09 -8.31
C LEU A 17 34.44 -9.29 -6.83
N ASP A 18 35.72 -9.20 -6.47
CA ASP A 18 36.12 -9.24 -5.07
C ASP A 18 35.57 -7.99 -4.33
N PRO A 19 35.36 -8.04 -3.01
CA PRO A 19 34.90 -6.88 -2.24
C PRO A 19 35.88 -5.70 -2.42
N ILE A 20 35.37 -4.56 -2.87
CA ILE A 20 36.16 -3.34 -3.10
C ILE A 20 35.92 -2.38 -1.92
N GLN A 21 36.96 -1.66 -1.51
CA GLN A 21 36.81 -0.60 -0.51
C GLN A 21 35.99 0.55 -1.10
N ASP A 22 35.05 1.12 -0.32
CA ASP A 22 34.18 2.22 -0.78
C ASP A 22 34.96 3.36 -1.45
N THR A 23 36.12 3.73 -0.89
CA THR A 23 36.96 4.81 -1.39
C THR A 23 37.58 4.48 -2.75
N GLU A 24 37.95 3.22 -2.95
CA GLU A 24 38.56 2.73 -4.18
C GLU A 24 37.51 2.60 -5.29
N LEU A 25 36.31 2.10 -4.96
CA LEU A 25 35.18 2.06 -5.88
C LEU A 25 34.74 3.47 -6.29
N ALA A 26 34.63 4.39 -5.34
CA ALA A 26 34.30 5.79 -5.61
C ALA A 26 35.33 6.43 -6.55
N GLN A 27 36.62 6.17 -6.32
CA GLN A 27 37.68 6.71 -7.15
C GLN A 27 37.64 6.13 -8.57
N ALA A 28 37.50 4.81 -8.70
CA ALA A 28 37.37 4.12 -9.99
C ALA A 28 36.15 4.59 -10.79
N LEU A 29 35.00 4.78 -10.14
CA LEU A 29 33.82 5.37 -10.78
C LEU A 29 34.11 6.78 -11.26
N MET A 30 34.71 7.61 -10.41
CA MET A 30 35.04 8.99 -10.75
C MET A 30 36.10 9.11 -11.86
N ASP A 31 37.01 8.14 -11.98
CA ASP A 31 38.00 8.07 -13.05
C ASP A 31 37.36 7.57 -14.37
N ALA A 32 36.41 6.64 -14.30
CA ALA A 32 35.67 6.15 -15.47
C ALA A 32 34.84 7.23 -16.17
N TYR A 33 34.44 8.29 -15.44
CA TYR A 33 33.69 9.42 -16.00
C TYR A 33 34.54 10.46 -16.74
N GLY A 34 35.89 10.33 -16.72
CA GLY A 34 36.80 11.18 -17.50
C GLY A 34 36.49 12.69 -17.39
N ASP A 35 36.22 13.32 -18.53
CA ASP A 35 35.98 14.77 -18.64
C ASP A 35 34.67 15.24 -17.97
N ASN A 36 33.72 14.33 -17.71
CA ASN A 36 32.44 14.67 -17.05
C ASN A 36 32.56 14.77 -15.52
N ARG A 37 33.74 14.50 -14.96
CA ARG A 37 34.01 14.53 -13.51
C ARG A 37 33.63 15.86 -12.86
N ALA A 38 33.99 16.98 -13.47
CA ALA A 38 33.73 18.31 -12.90
C ALA A 38 32.22 18.61 -12.81
N ALA A 39 31.48 18.34 -13.88
CA ALA A 39 30.03 18.52 -13.93
C ALA A 39 29.30 17.64 -12.89
N LEU A 40 29.73 16.40 -12.71
CA LEU A 40 29.16 15.51 -11.70
C LEU A 40 29.47 15.94 -10.27
N GLN A 41 30.67 16.45 -10.00
CA GLN A 41 31.03 16.98 -8.68
C GLN A 41 30.20 18.20 -8.31
N ASP A 42 29.95 19.09 -9.27
CA ASP A 42 29.10 20.27 -9.04
C ASP A 42 27.64 19.87 -8.85
N MET A 43 27.15 18.88 -9.60
CA MET A 43 25.81 18.32 -9.42
C MET A 43 25.66 17.63 -8.04
N GLN A 44 26.69 16.93 -7.57
CA GLN A 44 26.70 16.27 -6.26
C GLN A 44 26.76 17.26 -5.10
N LYS A 45 27.50 18.37 -5.25
CA LYS A 45 27.51 19.48 -4.30
C LYS A 45 26.14 20.17 -4.24
N ALA A 46 25.52 20.41 -5.40
CA ALA A 46 24.17 20.95 -5.49
C ALA A 46 23.13 20.01 -4.83
N GLN A 47 23.26 18.70 -5.03
CA GLN A 47 22.41 17.70 -4.37
C GLN A 47 22.64 17.64 -2.86
N ARG A 48 23.87 17.72 -2.35
CA ARG A 48 24.12 17.72 -0.89
C ARG A 48 23.41 18.89 -0.18
N GLY A 49 23.35 20.06 -0.82
CA GLY A 49 22.57 21.20 -0.30
C GLY A 49 21.06 20.95 -0.27
N ALA A 50 20.55 20.12 -1.18
CA ALA A 50 19.13 19.72 -1.23
C ALA A 50 18.80 18.55 -0.29
N VAL A 51 19.74 17.61 -0.10
CA VAL A 51 19.53 16.38 0.69
C VAL A 51 19.51 16.66 2.21
N VAL A 52 20.20 17.71 2.70
CA VAL A 52 20.16 18.08 4.13
C VAL A 52 18.80 18.63 4.57
N ARG A 53 17.90 19.02 3.65
CA ARG A 53 16.51 19.39 3.99
C ARG A 53 15.57 18.19 4.12
N GLY A 54 16.04 16.97 3.85
CA GLY A 54 15.23 15.75 3.75
C GLY A 54 15.28 14.80 4.95
N GLU A 55 15.99 15.13 6.03
CA GLU A 55 15.90 14.37 7.29
C GLU A 55 14.62 14.72 8.06
N ALA A 56 13.47 14.71 7.37
CA ALA A 56 12.22 14.46 8.06
C ALA A 56 12.39 13.08 8.71
N ARG A 57 12.46 13.05 10.03
CA ARG A 57 12.49 11.83 10.84
C ARG A 57 11.36 10.92 10.33
N ARG A 58 11.69 9.94 9.48
CA ARG A 58 10.75 8.93 9.04
C ARG A 58 10.47 8.09 10.26
N GLU A 59 9.50 8.50 11.06
CA GLU A 59 8.93 7.64 12.07
C GLU A 59 8.55 6.34 11.37
N THR A 60 9.18 5.25 11.80
CA THR A 60 8.88 3.93 11.26
C THR A 60 7.47 3.59 11.72
N ARG A 61 6.47 3.92 10.90
CA ARG A 61 5.07 3.65 11.20
C ARG A 61 4.86 2.15 11.14
N ASP A 62 4.20 1.61 12.16
CA ASP A 62 3.64 0.27 12.06
C ASP A 62 2.55 0.30 10.99
N LEU A 63 2.82 -0.37 9.87
CA LEU A 63 1.89 -0.48 8.75
C LEU A 63 0.80 -1.53 9.02
N GLY A 64 0.89 -2.30 10.10
CA GLY A 64 -0.12 -3.28 10.51
C GLY A 64 -1.22 -2.69 11.42
N ASP A 65 -0.99 -1.53 12.04
CA ASP A 65 -2.01 -0.83 12.84
C ASP A 65 -2.60 0.35 12.04
N PRO A 66 -3.90 0.31 11.68
CA PRO A 66 -4.54 1.38 10.92
C PRO A 66 -4.54 2.74 11.64
N ARG A 67 -4.40 2.76 12.97
CA ARG A 67 -4.35 4.00 13.75
C ARG A 67 -3.00 4.72 13.62
N SER A 68 -1.91 3.97 13.46
CA SER A 68 -0.56 4.54 13.25
C SER A 68 -0.26 4.81 11.79
N ALA A 69 -0.73 3.95 10.88
CA ALA A 69 -0.49 4.09 9.45
C ALA A 69 -1.39 5.16 8.78
N GLY A 70 -2.48 5.53 9.46
CA GLY A 70 -3.47 6.49 8.97
C GLY A 70 -4.53 5.83 8.11
N TRP A 71 -5.77 6.30 8.25
CA TRP A 71 -6.94 5.70 7.63
C TRP A 71 -7.87 6.78 7.07
N THR A 72 -8.41 6.56 5.88
CA THR A 72 -9.40 7.42 5.24
C THR A 72 -10.41 6.63 4.42
N VAL A 73 -11.48 7.29 4.01
CA VAL A 73 -12.49 6.74 3.10
C VAL A 73 -12.43 7.42 1.75
N LEU A 74 -12.78 6.66 0.71
CA LEU A 74 -12.95 7.16 -0.65
C LEU A 74 -14.40 6.96 -1.08
N LEU A 75 -15.03 8.05 -1.54
CA LEU A 75 -16.40 8.09 -2.02
C LEU A 75 -16.43 8.56 -3.47
N ASN A 76 -17.45 8.15 -4.22
CA ASN A 76 -17.72 8.79 -5.50
C ASN A 76 -18.36 10.17 -5.27
N ALA A 77 -17.82 11.21 -5.89
CA ALA A 77 -18.27 12.59 -5.71
C ALA A 77 -19.68 12.86 -6.26
N GLN A 78 -20.05 12.12 -7.30
CA GLN A 78 -21.35 12.17 -7.97
C GLN A 78 -22.43 11.31 -7.28
N ASP A 79 -22.10 10.54 -6.24
CA ASP A 79 -23.10 9.78 -5.49
C ASP A 79 -24.01 10.72 -4.67
N PRO A 80 -25.32 10.78 -4.96
CA PRO A 80 -26.25 11.62 -4.19
C PRO A 80 -26.36 11.19 -2.71
N GLN A 81 -26.06 9.94 -2.38
CA GLN A 81 -26.09 9.40 -1.03
C GLN A 81 -24.76 9.53 -0.28
N ARG A 82 -23.74 10.20 -0.85
CA ARG A 82 -22.40 10.34 -0.24
C ARG A 82 -22.41 10.76 1.24
N ALA A 83 -23.30 11.67 1.62
CA ALA A 83 -23.41 12.15 3.00
C ALA A 83 -23.93 11.05 3.94
N GLN A 84 -24.85 10.22 3.46
CA GLN A 84 -25.39 9.09 4.22
C GLN A 84 -24.35 7.98 4.36
N TRP A 85 -23.55 7.73 3.33
CA TRP A 85 -22.43 6.79 3.39
C TRP A 85 -21.36 7.23 4.39
N LEU A 86 -21.01 8.53 4.37
CA LEU A 86 -20.05 9.11 5.31
C LEU A 86 -20.56 9.06 6.76
N ASP A 87 -21.84 9.36 6.97
CA ASP A 87 -22.48 9.23 8.30
C ASP A 87 -22.52 7.76 8.77
N ALA A 88 -22.79 6.83 7.86
CA ALA A 88 -22.83 5.40 8.19
C ALA A 88 -21.49 4.85 8.67
N ILE A 89 -20.37 5.29 8.08
CA ILE A 89 -19.02 4.80 8.42
C ILE A 89 -18.41 5.50 9.65
N GLN A 90 -19.01 6.59 10.13
CA GLN A 90 -18.50 7.41 11.24
C GLN A 90 -18.03 6.61 12.47
N PRO A 91 -18.77 5.59 12.97
CA PRO A 91 -18.33 4.83 14.14
C PRO A 91 -16.92 4.22 13.97
N LEU A 92 -16.61 3.74 12.76
CA LEU A 92 -15.31 3.17 12.43
C LEU A 92 -14.26 4.25 12.16
N ALA A 93 -14.64 5.33 11.49
CA ALA A 93 -13.77 6.47 11.21
C ALA A 93 -13.26 7.13 12.51
N ALA A 94 -14.15 7.32 13.47
CA ALA A 94 -13.82 7.86 14.79
C ALA A 94 -12.88 6.93 15.57
N LEU A 95 -13.15 5.61 15.56
CA LEU A 95 -12.31 4.63 16.23
C LEU A 95 -10.87 4.59 15.69
N ARG A 96 -10.73 4.74 14.37
CA ARG A 96 -9.43 4.69 13.68
C ARG A 96 -8.74 6.04 13.59
N GLY A 97 -9.35 7.10 14.15
CA GLY A 97 -8.77 8.45 14.19
C GLY A 97 -8.61 9.06 12.80
N MET A 98 -9.60 8.88 11.90
CA MET A 98 -9.58 9.50 10.58
C MET A 98 -9.33 11.01 10.69
N LYS A 99 -8.30 11.49 9.99
CA LYS A 99 -7.91 12.91 9.96
C LYS A 99 -8.35 13.53 8.64
N GLY A 100 -8.93 14.72 8.70
CA GLY A 100 -9.30 15.50 7.53
C GLY A 100 -10.53 14.97 6.81
N ASP A 101 -10.73 15.47 5.59
CA ASP A 101 -11.86 15.15 4.74
C ASP A 101 -11.66 13.81 4.00
N PRO A 102 -12.76 13.11 3.65
CA PRO A 102 -12.69 11.94 2.80
C PRO A 102 -12.14 12.28 1.41
N LEU A 103 -11.60 11.26 0.74
CA LEU A 103 -11.20 11.35 -0.65
C LEU A 103 -12.41 11.21 -1.57
N TYR A 104 -12.38 11.94 -2.69
CA TYR A 104 -13.44 11.91 -3.68
C TYR A 104 -12.92 11.49 -5.05
N TYR A 105 -13.54 10.47 -5.63
CA TYR A 105 -13.35 10.09 -7.02
C TYR A 105 -14.42 10.75 -7.88
N ASN A 106 -14.02 11.46 -8.94
CA ASN A 106 -14.91 12.22 -9.81
C ASN A 106 -15.07 11.58 -11.19
N GLY A 107 -14.74 10.30 -11.37
CA GLY A 107 -14.82 9.65 -12.68
C GLY A 107 -13.67 10.01 -13.61
N GLU A 108 -12.50 10.34 -13.04
CA GLU A 108 -11.28 10.65 -13.77
C GLU A 108 -10.91 9.51 -14.73
N GLN A 109 -10.44 9.85 -15.93
CA GLN A 109 -9.96 8.89 -16.91
C GLN A 109 -8.57 8.33 -16.50
N PRO A 110 -8.18 7.14 -16.97
CA PRO A 110 -6.92 6.49 -16.56
C PRO A 110 -5.66 7.35 -16.67
N TYR A 111 -5.56 8.20 -17.69
CA TYR A 111 -4.41 9.08 -17.89
C TYR A 111 -4.29 10.19 -16.83
N ALA A 112 -5.39 10.52 -16.14
CA ALA A 112 -5.44 11.57 -15.13
C ALA A 112 -5.29 11.05 -13.69
N TRP A 113 -5.20 9.73 -13.48
CA TRP A 113 -5.15 9.15 -12.13
C TRP A 113 -3.86 9.48 -11.38
N TYR A 114 -2.74 9.59 -12.09
CA TYR A 114 -1.48 10.02 -11.48
C TYR A 114 -1.57 11.45 -10.93
N ASP A 115 -2.18 12.35 -11.71
CA ASP A 115 -2.45 13.72 -11.26
C ASP A 115 -3.43 13.74 -10.10
N TRP A 116 -4.47 12.89 -10.15
CA TRP A 116 -5.40 12.75 -9.03
C TRP A 116 -4.69 12.32 -7.74
N VAL A 117 -3.80 11.32 -7.80
CA VAL A 117 -3.03 10.87 -6.62
C VAL A 117 -2.12 11.98 -6.12
N SER A 118 -1.43 12.68 -7.02
CA SER A 118 -0.49 13.75 -6.67
C SER A 118 -1.20 14.95 -6.01
N ASN A 119 -2.40 15.27 -6.47
CA ASN A 119 -3.15 16.44 -6.02
C ASN A 119 -4.05 16.16 -4.81
N ASN A 120 -4.63 14.97 -4.70
CA ASN A 120 -5.65 14.67 -3.69
C ASN A 120 -5.16 13.73 -2.58
N TYR A 121 -4.29 12.76 -2.89
CA TYR A 121 -3.90 11.71 -1.92
C TYR A 121 -2.51 11.92 -1.32
N SER A 122 -1.54 12.34 -2.13
CA SER A 122 -0.14 12.43 -1.72
C SER A 122 0.50 13.74 -2.19
N PRO A 123 0.01 14.92 -1.74
CA PRO A 123 0.76 16.16 -1.94
C PRO A 123 2.11 16.04 -1.22
N LEU A 124 3.17 16.60 -1.83
CA LEU A 124 4.59 16.33 -1.54
C LEU A 124 5.05 16.53 -0.08
N ASP A 125 4.24 17.15 0.78
CA ASP A 125 4.58 17.50 2.17
C ASP A 125 3.55 17.02 3.22
N ALA A 126 2.57 16.18 2.85
CA ALA A 126 1.49 15.79 3.75
C ALA A 126 1.66 14.39 4.36
N ASP A 127 1.24 14.29 5.63
CA ASP A 127 0.96 13.01 6.27
C ASP A 127 -0.20 12.32 5.54
N ARG A 128 0.09 11.26 4.77
CA ARG A 128 -0.93 10.55 3.99
C ARG A 128 -1.43 9.30 4.72
N PRO A 129 -2.76 9.05 4.72
CA PRO A 129 -3.32 7.83 5.30
C PRO A 129 -2.96 6.61 4.45
N PHE A 130 -2.32 5.60 5.03
CA PHE A 130 -1.93 4.39 4.29
C PHE A 130 -3.11 3.50 3.92
N TYR A 131 -4.17 3.48 4.73
CA TYR A 131 -5.35 2.69 4.48
C TYR A 131 -6.46 3.53 3.84
N ILE A 132 -6.97 3.06 2.70
CA ILE A 132 -8.10 3.68 2.00
C ILE A 132 -9.25 2.66 1.93
N LEU A 133 -10.41 3.03 2.46
CA LEU A 133 -11.64 2.24 2.27
C LEU A 133 -12.53 2.89 1.21
N ILE A 134 -12.70 2.22 0.08
CA ILE A 134 -13.68 2.62 -0.95
C ILE A 134 -15.07 2.24 -0.46
N LEU A 135 -15.98 3.22 -0.39
CA LEU A 135 -17.39 2.99 -0.11
C LEU A 135 -18.16 2.97 -1.44
N GLY A 136 -18.80 1.83 -1.70
CA GLY A 136 -19.63 1.64 -2.88
C GLY A 136 -19.09 0.69 -3.94
N GLY A 137 -19.94 0.44 -4.93
CA GLY A 137 -19.73 -0.58 -5.95
C GLY A 137 -18.82 -0.18 -7.10
N PRO A 138 -18.45 -1.14 -7.98
CA PRO A 138 -17.56 -0.89 -9.12
C PRO A 138 -18.11 0.08 -10.15
N GLN A 139 -19.44 0.29 -10.16
CA GLN A 139 -20.11 1.27 -11.01
C GLN A 139 -19.81 2.71 -10.57
N GLN A 140 -19.59 2.92 -9.27
CA GLN A 140 -19.25 4.23 -8.70
C GLN A 140 -17.74 4.47 -8.73
N THR A 141 -16.96 3.47 -8.30
CA THR A 141 -15.49 3.53 -8.35
C THR A 141 -14.95 2.28 -9.06
N PRO A 142 -14.39 2.39 -10.28
CA PRO A 142 -13.96 1.23 -11.06
C PRO A 142 -12.89 0.37 -10.38
N PHE A 143 -12.88 -0.94 -10.64
CA PHE A 143 -11.84 -1.84 -10.13
C PHE A 143 -10.44 -1.47 -10.63
N LEU A 144 -10.32 -0.96 -11.86
CA LEU A 144 -9.03 -0.55 -12.40
C LEU A 144 -8.44 0.63 -11.63
N PHE A 145 -9.27 1.58 -11.19
CA PHE A 145 -8.83 2.67 -10.32
C PHE A 145 -8.43 2.15 -8.93
N GLN A 146 -9.19 1.22 -8.36
CA GLN A 146 -8.80 0.55 -7.11
C GLN A 146 -7.44 -0.16 -7.22
N ALA A 147 -7.21 -0.91 -8.31
CA ALA A 147 -5.95 -1.61 -8.55
C ALA A 147 -4.78 -0.63 -8.68
N PHE A 148 -5.00 0.51 -9.35
CA PHE A 148 -4.04 1.60 -9.40
C PHE A 148 -3.74 2.19 -8.02
N LEU A 149 -4.76 2.50 -7.22
CA LEU A 149 -4.57 3.01 -5.85
C LEU A 149 -3.83 2.01 -4.94
N ALA A 150 -4.04 0.70 -5.16
CA ALA A 150 -3.36 -0.35 -4.41
C ALA A 150 -1.84 -0.38 -4.65
N THR A 151 -1.32 0.34 -5.65
CA THR A 151 0.13 0.49 -5.87
C THR A 151 0.78 1.46 -4.87
N VAL A 152 0.00 2.33 -4.22
CA VAL A 152 0.50 3.39 -3.32
C VAL A 152 -0.05 3.30 -1.89
N ALA A 153 -1.11 2.52 -1.67
CA ALA A 153 -1.85 2.42 -0.42
C ALA A 153 -2.42 1.00 -0.19
N ALA A 154 -2.80 0.69 1.05
CA ALA A 154 -3.60 -0.50 1.35
C ALA A 154 -5.08 -0.20 1.13
N VAL A 155 -5.64 -0.72 0.03
CA VAL A 155 -7.00 -0.38 -0.40
C VAL A 155 -7.98 -1.51 -0.12
N GLY A 156 -9.05 -1.20 0.61
CA GLY A 156 -10.22 -2.06 0.79
C GLY A 156 -11.45 -1.50 0.08
N ARG A 157 -12.46 -2.33 -0.14
CA ARG A 157 -13.76 -1.91 -0.65
C ARG A 157 -14.88 -2.45 0.23
N LEU A 158 -15.88 -1.62 0.49
CA LEU A 158 -17.14 -2.01 1.11
C LEU A 158 -18.28 -1.74 0.10
N ASP A 159 -18.69 -2.79 -0.58
CA ASP A 159 -19.80 -2.78 -1.54
C ASP A 159 -21.03 -3.40 -0.87
N LEU A 160 -21.90 -2.54 -0.34
CA LEU A 160 -23.11 -2.92 0.38
C LEU A 160 -24.29 -2.13 -0.16
N ASP A 161 -25.47 -2.74 -0.17
CA ASP A 161 -26.66 -2.20 -0.85
C ASP A 161 -27.24 -0.94 -0.20
N SER A 162 -26.89 -0.63 1.07
CA SER A 162 -27.47 0.52 1.77
C SER A 162 -26.56 1.13 2.85
N PRO A 163 -26.72 2.44 3.16
CA PRO A 163 -26.02 3.08 4.27
C PRO A 163 -26.28 2.39 5.62
N ALA A 164 -27.48 1.83 5.82
CA ALA A 164 -27.81 1.08 7.03
C ALA A 164 -26.94 -0.18 7.18
N ALA A 165 -26.69 -0.90 6.09
CA ALA A 165 -25.80 -2.06 6.09
C ALA A 165 -24.33 -1.65 6.38
N VAL A 166 -23.88 -0.51 5.83
CA VAL A 166 -22.56 0.06 6.14
C VAL A 166 -22.44 0.42 7.62
N ARG A 167 -23.47 1.04 8.20
CA ARG A 167 -23.49 1.36 9.64
C ARG A 167 -23.41 0.11 10.50
N ALA A 168 -24.23 -0.90 10.22
CA ALA A 168 -24.20 -2.17 10.94
C ALA A 168 -22.84 -2.86 10.84
N TYR A 169 -22.19 -2.79 9.67
CA TYR A 169 -20.81 -3.27 9.49
C TYR A 169 -19.81 -2.47 10.35
N ALA A 170 -19.86 -1.13 10.28
CA ALA A 170 -18.98 -0.24 11.04
C ALA A 170 -19.08 -0.48 12.55
N GLU A 171 -20.30 -0.60 13.08
CA GLU A 171 -20.58 -0.90 14.49
C GLU A 171 -20.09 -2.29 14.88
N LYS A 172 -20.28 -3.29 14.01
CA LYS A 172 -19.76 -4.65 14.25
C LYS A 172 -18.24 -4.63 14.38
N ILE A 173 -17.53 -3.98 13.46
CA ILE A 173 -16.06 -3.88 13.51
C ILE A 173 -15.62 -3.09 14.74
N ALA A 174 -16.26 -1.95 15.02
CA ALA A 174 -15.92 -1.14 16.19
C ALA A 174 -16.12 -1.90 17.51
N ARG A 175 -17.15 -2.74 17.60
CA ARG A 175 -17.36 -3.64 18.75
C ARG A 175 -16.26 -4.70 18.84
N LEU A 176 -15.86 -5.29 17.72
CA LEU A 176 -14.82 -6.33 17.69
C LEU A 176 -13.44 -5.77 18.04
N GLU A 177 -13.10 -4.59 17.55
CA GLU A 177 -11.80 -3.92 17.81
C GLU A 177 -11.69 -3.41 19.26
N ASN A 178 -12.81 -3.05 19.90
CA ASN A 178 -12.84 -2.62 21.31
C ASN A 178 -13.09 -3.76 22.31
N ALA A 179 -13.27 -5.00 21.85
CA ALA A 179 -13.54 -6.10 22.76
C ALA A 179 -12.30 -6.36 23.65
N PRO A 180 -12.47 -6.52 24.98
CA PRO A 180 -11.35 -6.72 25.90
C PRO A 180 -10.63 -8.06 25.70
N ALA A 181 -11.29 -9.00 25.01
CA ALA A 181 -10.75 -10.28 24.61
C ALA A 181 -11.31 -10.65 23.23
N PRO A 182 -10.63 -11.52 22.47
CA PRO A 182 -11.15 -12.03 21.20
C PRO A 182 -12.56 -12.60 21.39
N VAL A 183 -13.53 -12.08 20.64
CA VAL A 183 -14.94 -12.50 20.71
C VAL A 183 -15.13 -13.92 20.13
N ASN A 184 -14.17 -14.38 19.33
CA ASN A 184 -14.20 -15.65 18.63
C ASN A 184 -13.10 -16.58 19.14
N GLN A 185 -13.34 -17.89 19.03
CA GLN A 185 -12.32 -18.91 19.28
C GLN A 185 -11.24 -18.85 18.19
N ARG A 186 -10.03 -19.34 18.48
CA ARG A 186 -8.91 -19.42 17.51
C ARG A 186 -9.12 -20.58 16.53
N GLU A 187 -10.26 -20.57 15.86
CA GLU A 187 -10.67 -21.59 14.90
C GLU A 187 -10.62 -20.99 13.50
N ALA A 188 -10.01 -21.73 12.58
CA ALA A 188 -10.02 -21.42 11.16
C ALA A 188 -10.82 -22.50 10.45
N ILE A 189 -11.79 -22.07 9.63
CA ILE A 189 -12.56 -22.98 8.79
C ILE A 189 -11.90 -22.96 7.41
N PHE A 190 -11.30 -24.08 7.04
CA PHE A 190 -10.82 -24.32 5.69
C PHE A 190 -11.91 -25.04 4.92
N PHE A 191 -12.31 -24.47 3.78
CA PHE A 191 -13.20 -25.13 2.85
C PHE A 191 -12.55 -25.12 1.48
N ALA A 192 -12.70 -26.23 0.75
CA ALA A 192 -12.28 -26.37 -0.63
C ALA A 192 -13.47 -26.87 -1.44
N THR A 193 -13.55 -26.45 -2.70
CA THR A 193 -14.56 -26.96 -3.63
C THR A 193 -14.33 -28.45 -3.86
N ASN A 194 -15.38 -29.25 -3.71
CA ASN A 194 -15.31 -30.68 -4.01
C ASN A 194 -15.30 -30.92 -5.52
N HIS A 195 -14.20 -31.47 -6.06
CA HIS A 195 -14.03 -31.82 -7.47
C HIS A 195 -14.18 -33.33 -7.82
N GLY A 196 -14.51 -34.23 -6.87
CA GLY A 196 -14.73 -35.70 -7.08
C GLY A 196 -13.46 -36.52 -7.44
N ALA A 197 -13.26 -37.83 -7.12
CA ALA A 197 -14.10 -38.88 -6.51
C ALA A 197 -13.35 -39.85 -5.54
N ILE A 198 -14.10 -40.38 -4.56
CA ILE A 198 -13.65 -40.98 -3.28
C ILE A 198 -13.52 -42.54 -3.29
N ALA A 199 -13.74 -43.27 -4.41
CA ALA A 199 -13.40 -44.71 -4.63
C ALA A 199 -13.85 -45.28 -6.00
N PRO A 200 -13.33 -46.44 -6.48
CA PRO A 200 -12.01 -47.06 -6.19
C PRO A 200 -11.01 -46.79 -7.34
N ASN A 201 -9.82 -46.19 -7.13
CA ASN A 201 -9.00 -46.11 -5.91
C ASN A 201 -8.63 -44.67 -5.48
N VAL A 202 -9.69 -43.94 -5.11
CA VAL A 202 -9.79 -42.81 -4.17
C VAL A 202 -8.79 -41.66 -4.36
N TYR A 203 -9.21 -40.59 -5.02
CA TYR A 203 -8.48 -39.33 -5.02
C TYR A 203 -9.25 -38.22 -4.27
N ASP A 204 -8.51 -37.56 -3.37
CA ASP A 204 -8.92 -36.37 -2.62
C ASP A 204 -9.09 -35.20 -3.59
N PRO A 205 -10.23 -34.49 -3.66
CA PRO A 205 -10.45 -33.43 -4.63
C PRO A 205 -9.48 -32.24 -4.57
N THR A 206 -8.57 -32.14 -3.59
CA THR A 206 -7.41 -31.22 -3.63
C THR A 206 -6.26 -31.68 -4.56
N TYR A 207 -6.42 -32.82 -5.24
CA TYR A 207 -5.37 -33.60 -5.93
C TYR A 207 -4.55 -32.90 -7.03
N TYR A 208 -5.07 -31.85 -7.69
CA TYR A 208 -4.37 -31.11 -8.74
C TYR A 208 -4.19 -29.64 -8.38
N SER A 209 -3.81 -29.35 -7.14
CA SER A 209 -3.29 -28.03 -6.78
C SER A 209 -2.00 -27.75 -7.56
N HIS A 210 -2.15 -27.21 -8.77
CA HIS A 210 -1.12 -26.55 -9.57
C HIS A 210 -1.14 -25.04 -9.32
#